data_AF-A0A2D8ZMV1-F1
#
_entry.id   AF-A0A2D8ZMV1-F1
#
_cell.length_a   1.000
_cell.length_b   1.000
_cell.length_c   1.000
_cell.angle_alpha   90.00
_cell.angle_beta   90.00
_cell.angle_gamma   90.00
#
_symmetry.space_group_name_H-M   'P 1'
#
loop_
_entity.id
_entity.type
_entity.pdbx_description
1 polymer ?
#
loop_
_entity_poly.entity_id
_entity_poly.type
_entity_poly.pdbx_seq_one_letter_code
_entity_poly.pdbx_strand_id
1 'polypeptide(L)'
;MVALSGPATWLWIAAPAMALHWSASGDVFVRLAGGEVHKIRYIDGDGLSPMRFSTLEPSGLCADWPCILDAEIGRIALPRPDADATACHPRADAAYELVPHALTDTGERSVSCAEPVLWSDVVRTGAITLNTKGAPSKRAAPCKARPWKPCGVETD
;
A
#
# COMPACT_ATOMS: atom_id res chain seq x y z
N MET A 1 26.08 13.41 34.81
CA MET A 1 24.73 13.43 34.20
C MET A 1 24.78 12.61 32.92
N VAL A 2 24.27 11.38 32.94
CA VAL A 2 24.11 10.56 31.73
C VAL A 2 22.69 10.81 31.24
N ALA A 3 22.54 11.56 30.15
CA ALA A 3 21.24 11.84 29.56
C ALA A 3 20.68 10.56 28.93
N LEU A 4 19.53 10.10 29.43
CA LEU A 4 18.72 9.06 28.80
C LEU A 4 18.10 9.61 27.51
N SER A 5 18.83 9.58 26.41
CA SER A 5 18.31 9.84 25.04
C SER A 5 18.32 8.59 24.15
N GLY A 6 18.54 7.41 24.74
CA GLY A 6 18.77 6.15 24.02
C GLY A 6 17.56 5.44 23.37
N PRO A 7 16.35 5.38 23.97
CA PRO A 7 15.33 4.47 23.44
C PRO A 7 14.52 5.05 22.27
N ALA A 8 14.28 6.36 22.24
CA ALA A 8 13.46 6.98 21.19
C ALA A 8 14.15 6.94 19.82
N THR A 9 15.46 7.19 19.77
CA THR A 9 16.25 7.19 18.54
C THR A 9 16.31 5.80 17.90
N TRP A 10 16.40 4.75 18.73
CA TRP A 10 16.35 3.35 18.28
C TRP A 10 15.00 2.97 17.65
N LEU A 11 13.91 3.49 18.20
CA LEU A 11 12.56 3.27 17.66
C LEU A 11 12.37 3.85 16.25
N TRP A 12 13.03 4.97 15.93
CA TRP A 12 12.99 5.55 14.59
C TRP A 12 13.81 4.76 13.56
N ILE A 13 14.89 4.10 13.99
CA ILE A 13 15.74 3.28 13.11
C ILE A 13 15.11 1.90 12.87
N ALA A 14 14.43 1.33 13.87
CA ALA A 14 13.88 -0.02 13.80
C ALA A 14 12.47 -0.13 13.22
N ALA A 15 11.74 1.00 13.05
CA ALA A 15 10.42 0.97 12.44
C ALA A 15 10.55 0.57 10.96
N PRO A 16 9.89 -0.50 10.49
CA PRO A 16 9.95 -0.88 9.09
C PRO A 16 9.43 0.29 8.24
N ALA A 17 10.32 0.84 7.41
CA ALA A 17 9.95 1.90 6.49
C ALA A 17 8.88 1.35 5.53
N MET A 18 7.84 2.15 5.31
CA MET A 18 6.83 1.85 4.29
C MET A 18 7.45 2.06 2.91
N ALA A 19 7.26 1.09 2.03
CA ALA A 19 7.62 1.19 0.61
C ALA A 19 6.39 1.45 -0.27
N LEU A 20 5.26 0.82 0.07
CA LEU A 20 3.98 1.03 -0.60
C LEU A 20 2.88 1.10 0.47
N HIS A 21 1.94 2.02 0.32
CA HIS A 21 0.69 2.05 1.05
C HIS A 21 -0.45 2.39 0.10
N TRP A 22 -1.42 1.49 -0.01
CA TRP A 22 -2.66 1.76 -0.74
C TRP A 22 -3.79 1.91 0.26
N SER A 23 -4.37 3.12 0.31
CA SER A 23 -5.38 3.50 1.30
C SER A 23 -6.80 3.28 0.79
N ALA A 24 -7.76 3.15 1.69
CA ALA A 24 -9.19 3.07 1.34
C ALA A 24 -9.75 4.33 0.65
N SER A 25 -9.03 5.47 0.65
CA SER A 25 -9.40 6.61 -0.21
C SER A 25 -9.12 6.38 -1.69
N GLY A 26 -8.41 5.30 -2.02
CA GLY A 26 -7.96 4.98 -3.38
C GLY A 26 -6.62 5.61 -3.74
N ASP A 27 -6.10 6.53 -2.91
CA ASP A 27 -4.75 7.08 -3.03
C ASP A 27 -3.67 6.04 -2.70
N VAL A 28 -2.61 6.04 -3.51
CA VAL A 28 -1.41 5.21 -3.38
C VAL A 28 -0.25 6.10 -2.93
N PHE A 29 0.49 5.65 -1.92
CA PHE A 29 1.69 6.29 -1.44
C PHE A 29 2.85 5.33 -1.67
N VAL A 30 3.84 5.76 -2.44
CA VAL A 30 4.97 4.93 -2.81
C VAL A 30 6.27 5.62 -2.44
N ARG A 31 7.20 4.86 -1.87
CA ARG A 31 8.58 5.29 -1.69
C ARG A 31 9.37 4.89 -2.93
N LEU A 32 9.76 5.88 -3.71
CA LEU A 32 10.61 5.66 -4.88
C LEU A 32 12.01 5.22 -4.45
N ALA A 33 12.79 4.64 -5.36
CA ALA A 33 14.16 4.21 -5.07
C ALA A 33 15.08 5.34 -4.56
N GLY A 34 14.73 6.61 -4.82
CA GLY A 34 15.40 7.80 -4.26
C GLY A 34 15.05 8.12 -2.80
N GLY A 35 14.13 7.36 -2.18
CA GLY A 35 13.75 7.48 -0.77
C GLY A 35 12.62 8.46 -0.49
N GLU A 36 12.19 9.28 -1.45
CA GLU A 36 11.05 10.17 -1.33
C GLU A 36 9.72 9.42 -1.45
N VAL A 37 8.71 9.88 -0.69
CA VAL A 37 7.35 9.31 -0.74
C VAL A 37 6.48 10.19 -1.62
N HIS A 38 5.88 9.60 -2.65
CA HIS A 38 4.98 10.27 -3.57
C HIS A 38 3.54 9.81 -3.37
N LYS A 39 2.62 10.76 -3.44
CA LYS A 39 1.18 10.49 -3.54
C LYS A 39 0.79 10.33 -5.00
N ILE A 40 0.05 9.28 -5.30
CA ILE A 40 -0.56 8.99 -6.59
C ILE A 40 -2.07 8.86 -6.36
N ARG A 41 -2.85 9.68 -7.05
CA ARG A 41 -4.30 9.51 -7.09
C ARG A 41 -4.60 8.41 -8.11
N TYR A 42 -4.99 7.23 -7.63
CA TYR A 42 -5.12 6.06 -8.49
C TYR A 42 -6.58 5.75 -8.83
N ILE A 43 -7.39 5.49 -7.81
CA ILE A 43 -8.83 5.24 -7.95
C ILE A 43 -9.60 6.06 -6.92
N ASP A 44 -10.92 6.17 -7.08
CA ASP A 44 -11.78 6.75 -6.06
C ASP A 44 -12.20 5.65 -5.07
N GLY A 45 -11.99 5.91 -3.77
CA GLY A 45 -12.45 5.05 -2.69
C GLY A 45 -13.14 5.85 -1.59
N ASP A 46 -13.95 5.17 -0.80
CA ASP A 46 -14.82 5.79 0.22
C ASP A 46 -14.12 6.09 1.55
N GLY A 47 -12.83 5.72 1.66
CA GLY A 47 -12.04 5.89 2.88
C GLY A 47 -11.28 7.21 2.96
N LEU A 48 -10.48 7.33 4.02
CA LEU A 48 -9.60 8.49 4.22
C LEU A 48 -8.15 8.17 3.86
N SER A 49 -7.47 9.18 3.32
CA SER A 49 -6.03 9.16 3.18
C SER A 49 -5.36 9.12 4.57
N PRO A 50 -4.23 8.42 4.73
CA PRO A 50 -3.49 8.37 5.99
C PRO A 50 -3.02 9.77 6.40
N MET A 51 -3.31 10.14 7.65
CA MET A 51 -2.99 11.47 8.21
C MET A 51 -1.50 11.84 8.08
N ARG A 52 -0.59 10.86 8.13
CA ARG A 52 0.86 11.09 7.96
C ARG A 52 1.21 11.74 6.61
N PHE A 53 0.37 11.56 5.59
CA PHE A 53 0.61 12.02 4.22
C PHE A 53 -0.46 13.01 3.75
N SER A 54 -1.23 13.62 4.67
CA SER A 54 -2.32 14.53 4.32
C SER A 54 -1.88 15.80 3.62
N THR A 55 -0.62 16.20 3.76
CA THR A 55 -0.04 17.39 3.13
C THR A 55 0.67 17.08 1.81
N LEU A 56 0.73 15.81 1.39
CA LEU A 56 1.33 15.46 0.10
C LEU A 56 0.32 15.72 -1.01
N GLU A 57 0.71 16.56 -1.96
CA GLU A 57 -0.04 16.74 -3.20
C GLU A 57 0.23 15.58 -4.17
N PRO A 58 -0.74 15.21 -5.02
CA PRO A 58 -0.53 14.22 -6.07
C PRO A 58 0.63 14.63 -6.98
N SER A 59 1.59 13.70 -7.16
CA SER A 59 2.86 14.00 -7.83
C SER A 59 2.78 14.11 -9.36
N GLY A 60 1.65 13.72 -9.98
CA GLY A 60 1.50 13.72 -11.45
C GLY A 60 2.31 12.65 -12.19
N LEU A 61 3.06 11.79 -11.49
CA LEU A 61 3.91 10.75 -12.10
C LEU A 61 3.16 9.72 -12.95
N CYS A 62 1.87 9.49 -12.64
CA CYS A 62 1.01 8.56 -13.37
C CYS A 62 -0.04 9.31 -14.20
N ALA A 63 0.41 10.21 -15.08
CA ALA A 63 -0.47 10.86 -16.07
C ALA A 63 -0.76 9.94 -17.28
N ASP A 64 0.15 9.01 -17.58
CA ASP A 64 0.05 8.04 -18.66
C ASP A 64 -0.12 6.61 -18.11
N TRP A 65 -0.76 5.74 -18.91
CA TRP A 65 -1.12 4.37 -18.50
C TRP A 65 -0.58 3.31 -19.48
N PRO A 66 -0.08 2.16 -19.00
CA PRO A 66 0.11 1.81 -17.58
C PRO A 66 1.23 2.63 -16.95
N CYS A 67 1.10 2.95 -15.66
CA CYS A 67 2.12 3.65 -14.92
C CYS A 67 3.04 2.64 -14.23
N ILE A 68 4.35 2.74 -14.44
CA ILE A 68 5.35 1.87 -13.79
C ILE A 68 6.28 2.75 -12.97
N LEU A 69 6.36 2.47 -11.68
CA LEU A 69 7.12 3.26 -10.71
C LEU A 69 8.31 2.45 -10.17
N ASP A 70 9.50 3.03 -10.24
CA ASP A 70 10.71 2.47 -9.61
C ASP A 70 10.69 2.70 -8.09
N ALA A 71 10.09 1.76 -7.37
CA ALA A 71 10.00 1.79 -5.91
C ALA A 71 11.18 1.07 -5.24
N GLU A 72 11.36 1.33 -3.93
CA GLU A 72 12.41 0.67 -3.13
C GLU A 72 12.28 -0.87 -3.11
N ILE A 73 11.07 -1.40 -3.31
CA ILE A 73 10.77 -2.84 -3.36
C ILE A 73 10.76 -3.42 -4.78
N GLY A 74 11.27 -2.68 -5.76
CA GLY A 74 11.22 -3.02 -7.18
C GLY A 74 10.12 -2.28 -7.93
N ARG A 75 10.01 -2.56 -9.23
CA ARG A 75 9.03 -1.89 -10.11
C ARG A 75 7.60 -2.24 -9.71
N ILE A 76 6.77 -1.22 -9.58
CA ILE A 76 5.35 -1.34 -9.25
C ILE A 76 4.53 -0.88 -10.45
N ALA A 77 3.70 -1.78 -11.00
CA ALA A 77 2.77 -1.46 -12.07
C ALA A 77 1.42 -1.02 -11.50
N LEU A 78 0.93 0.11 -12.01
CA LEU A 78 -0.43 0.59 -11.85
C LEU A 78 -1.07 0.52 -13.25
N PRO A 79 -1.86 -0.54 -13.55
CA PRO A 79 -2.63 -0.61 -14.79
C PRO A 79 -3.65 0.54 -14.86
N ARG A 80 -4.22 0.78 -16.04
CA ARG A 80 -5.30 1.76 -16.15
C ARG A 80 -6.48 1.31 -15.27
N PRO A 81 -7.07 2.19 -14.45
CA PRO A 81 -8.15 1.85 -13.53
C PRO A 81 -9.43 1.25 -14.12
N ASP A 82 -9.60 1.26 -15.44
CA ASP A 82 -10.77 0.74 -16.16
C ASP A 82 -10.39 -0.36 -17.17
N ALA A 83 -9.12 -0.81 -17.15
CA ALA A 83 -8.64 -1.85 -18.05
C ALA A 83 -9.17 -3.24 -17.65
N ASP A 84 -9.32 -4.10 -18.66
CA ASP A 84 -9.70 -5.50 -18.46
C ASP A 84 -8.70 -6.21 -17.52
N ALA A 85 -9.23 -6.83 -16.46
CA ALA A 85 -8.47 -7.47 -15.40
C ALA A 85 -7.81 -8.80 -15.80
N THR A 86 -8.04 -9.27 -17.02
CA THR A 86 -7.52 -10.55 -17.54
C THR A 86 -6.05 -10.49 -17.97
N ALA A 87 -5.52 -9.31 -18.32
CA ALA A 87 -4.10 -9.13 -18.64
C ALA A 87 -3.31 -8.74 -17.38
N CYS A 88 -2.22 -9.45 -17.10
CA CYS A 88 -1.28 -9.10 -16.03
C CYS A 88 0.01 -8.52 -16.60
N HIS A 89 0.70 -7.71 -15.80
CA HIS A 89 2.07 -7.34 -16.12
C HIS A 89 3.00 -8.52 -15.84
N PRO A 90 3.94 -8.85 -16.76
CA PRO A 90 4.94 -9.87 -16.51
C PRO A 90 5.82 -9.53 -15.31
N ARG A 91 6.25 -10.55 -14.56
CA ARG A 91 7.16 -10.40 -13.42
C ARG A 91 8.52 -9.80 -13.80
N ALA A 92 8.93 -9.97 -15.05
CA ALA A 92 10.12 -9.34 -15.60
C ALA A 92 9.97 -7.81 -15.69
N ASP A 93 8.74 -7.33 -15.86
CA ASP A 93 8.41 -5.92 -16.06
C ASP A 93 8.01 -5.21 -14.77
N ALA A 94 7.41 -5.93 -13.82
CA ALA A 94 7.07 -5.41 -12.51
C ALA A 94 7.17 -6.49 -11.43
N ALA A 95 7.66 -6.10 -10.25
CA ALA A 95 7.65 -6.95 -9.08
C ALA A 95 6.23 -7.06 -8.51
N TYR A 96 5.51 -5.93 -8.46
CA TYR A 96 4.15 -5.83 -7.93
C TYR A 96 3.21 -5.17 -8.92
N GLU A 97 1.93 -5.52 -8.86
CA GLU A 97 0.87 -4.91 -9.67
C GLU A 97 -0.34 -4.58 -8.80
N LEU A 98 -0.79 -3.31 -8.83
CA LEU A 98 -1.97 -2.88 -8.08
C LEU A 98 -3.23 -3.13 -8.90
N VAL A 99 -4.01 -4.14 -8.50
CA VAL A 99 -5.20 -4.57 -9.23
C VAL A 99 -6.43 -3.82 -8.68
N PRO A 100 -7.02 -2.87 -9.44
CA PRO A 100 -8.10 -2.01 -8.98
C PRO A 100 -9.47 -2.71 -8.99
N HIS A 101 -9.59 -3.82 -9.70
CA HIS A 101 -10.83 -4.56 -9.87
C HIS A 101 -10.83 -5.89 -9.11
N ALA A 102 -12.02 -6.43 -8.88
CA ALA A 102 -12.15 -7.82 -8.46
C ALA A 102 -11.63 -8.72 -9.58
N LEU A 103 -10.72 -9.64 -9.25
CA LEU A 103 -10.34 -10.71 -10.16
C LEU A 103 -11.57 -11.60 -10.35
N THR A 104 -12.16 -11.58 -11.54
CA THR A 104 -13.35 -12.36 -11.90
C THR A 104 -13.01 -13.82 -12.19
N ASP A 105 -11.74 -14.10 -12.47
CA ASP A 105 -11.24 -15.44 -12.70
C ASP A 105 -10.41 -15.90 -11.49
N THR A 106 -10.85 -16.97 -10.84
CA THR A 106 -10.04 -17.73 -9.86
C THR A 106 -9.00 -18.60 -10.56
N GLY A 107 -8.89 -18.52 -11.89
CA GLY A 107 -7.76 -19.05 -12.63
C GLY A 107 -6.46 -18.58 -12.01
N GLU A 108 -5.61 -19.54 -11.66
CA GLU A 108 -4.29 -19.34 -11.09
C GLU A 108 -3.54 -18.30 -11.93
N ARG A 109 -3.47 -17.04 -11.45
CA ARG A 109 -2.73 -15.96 -12.12
C ARG A 109 -1.35 -16.54 -12.41
N SER A 110 -0.98 -16.61 -13.69
CA SER A 110 0.23 -17.32 -14.12
C SER A 110 1.41 -16.93 -13.24
N VAL A 111 2.25 -17.91 -12.86
CA VAL A 111 3.47 -17.69 -12.06
C VAL A 111 4.42 -16.66 -12.71
N SER A 112 4.21 -16.37 -14.01
CA SER A 112 4.90 -15.35 -14.79
C SER A 112 4.42 -13.92 -14.53
N CYS A 113 3.33 -13.70 -13.82
CA CYS A 113 2.78 -12.38 -13.52
C CYS A 113 3.49 -11.72 -12.32
N ALA A 114 3.47 -10.40 -12.29
CA ALA A 114 3.81 -9.61 -11.11
C ALA A 114 2.92 -10.00 -9.91
N GLU A 115 3.44 -9.83 -8.69
CA GLU A 115 2.72 -10.14 -7.47
C GLU A 115 1.53 -9.18 -7.29
N PRO A 116 0.28 -9.68 -7.22
CA PRO A 116 -0.88 -8.82 -7.18
C PRO A 116 -1.09 -8.20 -5.79
N VAL A 117 -1.35 -6.90 -5.75
CA VAL A 117 -1.88 -6.19 -4.58
C VAL A 117 -3.32 -5.82 -4.92
N LEU A 118 -4.28 -6.40 -4.20
CA LEU A 118 -5.69 -6.34 -4.58
C LEU A 118 -6.43 -5.20 -3.90
N TRP A 119 -7.25 -4.47 -4.66
CA TRP A 119 -8.17 -3.48 -4.09
C TRP A 119 -9.19 -4.11 -3.13
N SER A 120 -9.65 -5.34 -3.41
CA SER A 120 -10.55 -6.06 -2.50
C SER A 120 -9.95 -6.28 -1.11
N ASP A 121 -8.62 -6.45 -1.03
CA ASP A 121 -7.92 -6.55 0.25
C ASP A 121 -7.84 -5.18 0.95
N VAL A 122 -7.67 -4.09 0.20
CA VAL A 122 -7.73 -2.73 0.74
C VAL A 122 -9.12 -2.43 1.31
N VAL A 123 -10.19 -2.75 0.58
CA VAL A 123 -11.57 -2.60 1.07
C VAL A 123 -11.80 -3.40 2.34
N ARG A 124 -11.33 -4.66 2.40
CA ARG A 124 -11.49 -5.53 3.58
C ARG A 124 -10.71 -5.05 4.80
N THR A 125 -9.56 -4.42 4.60
CA THR A 125 -8.62 -4.09 5.70
C THR A 125 -8.50 -2.60 6.01
N GLY A 126 -9.09 -1.74 5.19
CA GLY A 126 -8.96 -0.29 5.21
C GLY A 126 -7.68 0.24 4.54
N ALA A 127 -6.64 -0.59 4.40
CA ALA A 127 -5.41 -0.27 3.68
C ALA A 127 -4.50 -1.50 3.55
N ILE A 128 -3.71 -1.53 2.48
CA ILE A 128 -2.56 -2.44 2.36
C ILE A 128 -1.27 -1.64 2.47
N THR A 129 -0.30 -2.17 3.22
CA THR A 129 1.02 -1.57 3.34
C THR A 129 2.09 -2.64 3.16
N LEU A 130 3.03 -2.40 2.24
CA LEU A 130 4.24 -3.20 2.10
C LEU A 130 5.41 -2.44 2.70
N ASN A 131 6.20 -3.11 3.51
CA ASN A 131 7.46 -2.55 4.01
C ASN A 131 8.57 -2.61 2.94
N THR A 132 9.74 -2.04 3.23
CA THR A 132 10.90 -2.06 2.32
C THR A 132 11.50 -3.43 2.01
N LYS A 133 10.98 -4.51 2.63
CA LYS A 133 11.30 -5.90 2.27
C LYS A 133 10.20 -6.53 1.40
N GLY A 134 9.23 -5.76 0.93
CA GLY A 134 8.08 -6.24 0.17
C GLY A 134 7.04 -7.01 0.99
N ALA A 135 7.26 -7.18 2.31
CA ALA A 135 6.36 -7.94 3.16
C ALA A 135 5.18 -7.07 3.62
N PRO A 136 3.95 -7.61 3.66
CA PRO A 136 2.81 -6.93 4.25
C PRO A 136 3.10 -6.53 5.69
N SER A 137 2.99 -5.23 6.01
CA SER A 137 3.12 -4.77 7.38
C SER A 137 1.85 -5.13 8.15
N LYS A 138 1.84 -6.30 8.79
CA LYS A 138 0.74 -6.74 9.64
C LYS A 138 0.60 -5.83 10.87
N ARG A 139 -0.50 -5.05 10.93
CA ARG A 139 -1.62 -5.15 11.91
C ARG A 139 -2.26 -3.79 12.16
N ALA A 140 -3.56 -3.67 11.87
CA ALA A 140 -4.43 -2.94 12.77
C ALA A 140 -4.18 -3.53 14.16
N ALA A 141 -3.76 -2.70 15.12
CA ALA A 141 -3.59 -3.17 16.48
C ALA A 141 -4.91 -3.87 16.89
N PRO A 142 -4.87 -5.12 17.40
CA PRO A 142 -6.09 -5.79 17.83
C PRO A 142 -6.84 -4.83 18.75
N CYS A 143 -8.15 -4.73 18.58
CA CYS A 143 -8.93 -3.85 19.44
C CYS A 143 -8.71 -4.30 20.88
N LYS A 144 -7.95 -3.51 21.63
CA LYS A 144 -7.79 -3.67 23.07
C LYS A 144 -8.77 -2.72 23.69
N ALA A 145 -9.62 -3.22 24.58
CA ALA A 145 -10.54 -2.39 25.35
C ALA A 145 -9.75 -1.22 25.97
N ARG A 146 -10.09 -0.01 25.53
CA ARG A 146 -9.59 1.24 26.13
C ARG A 146 -10.73 1.84 26.95
N PRO A 147 -10.46 2.50 28.08
CA PRO A 147 -11.50 3.19 28.86
C PRO A 147 -12.35 4.17 28.03
N TRP A 148 -11.77 4.74 26.96
CA TRP A 148 -12.42 5.70 26.06
C TRP A 148 -12.92 5.09 24.73
N LYS A 149 -12.68 3.79 24.49
CA LYS A 149 -13.18 3.09 23.30
C LYS A 149 -13.34 1.59 23.60
N PRO A 150 -14.55 1.13 23.97
CA PRO A 150 -14.83 -0.28 24.05
C PRO A 150 -14.71 -0.91 22.66
N CYS A 151 -14.29 -2.17 22.62
CA CYS A 151 -14.32 -2.93 21.39
C CYS A 151 -15.77 -3.33 21.10
N GLY A 152 -16.23 -3.12 19.86
CA GLY A 152 -17.49 -3.68 19.41
C GLY A 152 -17.39 -5.20 19.47
N VAL A 153 -18.39 -5.85 20.04
CA VAL A 153 -18.53 -7.30 19.96
C VAL A 153 -18.99 -7.59 18.54
N GLU A 154 -18.19 -8.31 17.77
CA GLU A 154 -18.61 -8.81 16.45
C GLU A 154 -19.66 -9.89 16.72
N THR A 155 -20.92 -9.60 16.41
CA THR A 155 -22.01 -10.57 16.48
C THR A 155 -21.89 -11.51 15.27
N ASP A 156 -21.70 -12.80 15.55
CA ASP A 156 -21.86 -13.91 14.60
C ASP A 156 -23.23 -13.89 13.89
#